data_AF-F9P9A7-F1
#
_entry.id   AF-F9P9A7-F1
#
_cell.length_a   1.000
_cell.length_b   1.000
_cell.length_c   1.000
_cell.angle_alpha   90.00
_cell.angle_beta   90.00
_cell.angle_gamma   90.00
#
_symmetry.space_group_name_H-M   'P 1'
#
loop_
_entity.id
_entity.type
_entity.pdbx_description
1 polymer ?
#
loop_
_entity_poly.entity_id
_entity_poly.type
_entity_poly.pdbx_seq_one_letter_code
_entity_poly.pdbx_strand_id
1 'polypeptide(L)'
;MRINDFHNILELVKQDILHSEAEYLKLLKVVGNNQRYDFRSQISIYDKNPEATACAKFDYWRERFHRTVMRGQKGIPILEDSGIKKEWTTFLM
;
A
#
# COMPACT_ATOMS: atom_id res chain seq x y z
N MET A 1 -13.74 -3.59 6.88
CA MET A 1 -13.64 -2.14 6.57
C MET A 1 -14.60 -1.79 5.46
N ARG A 2 -15.51 -0.84 5.67
CA ARG A 2 -16.37 -0.30 4.60
C ARG A 2 -15.57 0.68 3.75
N ILE A 3 -16.06 0.97 2.55
CA ILE A 3 -15.36 1.86 1.59
C ILE A 3 -15.21 3.28 2.18
N ASN A 4 -16.25 3.79 2.84
CA ASN A 4 -16.20 5.10 3.51
C ASN A 4 -15.15 5.12 4.62
N ASP A 5 -15.03 4.03 5.40
CA ASP A 5 -14.01 3.94 6.45
C ASP A 5 -12.59 4.02 5.83
N PHE A 6 -12.38 3.40 4.65
CA PHE A 6 -11.11 3.49 3.92
C PHE A 6 -10.81 4.91 3.44
N HIS A 7 -11.78 5.60 2.83
CA HIS A 7 -11.60 6.98 2.40
C HIS A 7 -11.29 7.92 3.57
N ASN A 8 -11.99 7.76 4.71
CA ASN A 8 -11.73 8.55 5.91
C ASN A 8 -10.31 8.35 6.43
N ILE A 9 -9.81 7.11 6.46
CA ILE A 9 -8.43 6.81 6.86
C ILE A 9 -7.44 7.49 5.90
N LEU A 10 -7.65 7.39 4.59
CA LEU A 10 -6.76 8.00 3.61
C LEU A 10 -6.71 9.54 3.75
N GLU A 11 -7.83 10.19 4.03
CA GLU A 11 -7.83 11.65 4.24
C GLU A 11 -7.09 12.08 5.51
N LEU A 12 -7.19 11.31 6.60
CA LEU A 12 -6.41 11.56 7.82
C LEU A 12 -4.91 11.41 7.55
N VAL A 13 -4.52 10.32 6.90
CA VAL A 13 -3.11 10.05 6.55
C VAL A 13 -2.55 11.16 5.64
N LYS A 14 -3.33 11.62 4.66
CA LYS A 14 -2.94 12.74 3.79
C LYS A 14 -2.67 14.00 4.59
N GLN A 15 -3.51 14.31 5.57
CA GLN A 15 -3.25 15.46 6.45
C GLN A 15 -1.93 15.28 7.18
N ASP A 16 -1.70 14.16 7.86
CA ASP A 16 -0.48 13.93 8.63
C ASP A 16 0.80 14.05 7.78
N ILE A 17 0.79 13.47 6.57
CA ILE A 17 1.92 13.53 5.64
C ILE A 17 2.22 14.96 5.20
N LEU A 18 1.18 15.78 4.96
CA LEU A 18 1.35 17.15 4.47
C LEU A 18 1.85 18.13 5.55
N HIS A 19 1.71 17.78 6.83
CA HIS A 19 2.18 18.63 7.94
C HIS A 19 3.67 18.42 8.28
N SER A 20 4.35 17.43 7.68
CA SER A 20 5.74 17.10 7.98
C SER A 20 6.52 16.79 6.71
N GLU A 21 7.55 17.58 6.42
CA GLU A 21 8.47 17.32 5.31
C GLU A 21 9.09 15.92 5.41
N ALA A 22 9.45 15.49 6.64
CA ALA A 22 10.03 14.18 6.86
C ALA A 22 9.06 13.05 6.49
N GLU A 23 7.78 13.18 6.83
CA GLU A 23 6.75 12.19 6.45
C GLU A 23 6.48 12.23 4.94
N TYR A 24 6.46 13.43 4.35
CA TYR A 24 6.34 13.59 2.90
C TYR A 24 7.48 12.91 2.13
N LEU A 25 8.73 13.07 2.57
CA LEU A 25 9.88 12.40 1.95
C LEU A 25 9.80 10.86 2.08
N LYS A 26 9.32 10.34 3.21
CA LYS A 26 9.07 8.89 3.35
C LYS A 26 7.98 8.42 2.39
N LEU A 27 6.89 9.17 2.24
CA LEU A 27 5.84 8.86 1.26
C LEU A 27 6.44 8.80 -0.16
N LEU A 28 7.24 9.79 -0.55
CA LEU A 28 7.86 9.81 -1.89
C LEU A 28 8.73 8.59 -2.14
N LYS A 29 9.44 8.07 -1.13
CA LYS A 29 10.18 6.81 -1.23
C LYS A 29 9.26 5.63 -1.51
N VAL A 30 8.14 5.52 -0.78
CA VAL A 30 7.13 4.47 -0.99
C VAL A 30 6.50 4.57 -2.38
N VAL A 31 6.17 5.78 -2.83
CA VAL A 31 5.63 6.06 -4.17
C VAL A 31 6.63 5.62 -5.26
N GLY A 32 7.90 6.00 -5.11
CA GLY A 32 8.97 5.63 -6.05
C GLY A 32 9.22 4.12 -6.12
N ASN A 33 9.07 3.42 -5.00
CA ASN A 33 9.24 1.97 -4.91
C ASN A 33 8.04 1.18 -5.48
N ASN A 34 6.84 1.78 -5.47
CA ASN A 34 5.58 1.09 -5.76
C ASN A 34 4.80 1.81 -6.88
N GLN A 35 5.51 2.21 -7.94
CA GLN A 35 4.98 3.03 -9.05
C GLN A 35 3.81 2.39 -9.82
N ARG A 36 3.67 1.06 -9.78
CA ARG A 36 2.57 0.35 -10.46
C ARG A 36 1.19 0.58 -9.84
N TYR A 37 1.14 1.09 -8.61
CA TYR A 37 -0.10 1.36 -7.90
C TYR A 37 -0.52 2.81 -8.10
N ASP A 38 -1.83 3.07 -8.09
CA ASP A 38 -2.36 4.42 -8.06
C ASP A 38 -2.05 5.12 -6.72
N PHE A 39 -2.18 6.44 -6.69
CA PHE A 39 -1.79 7.23 -5.53
C PHE A 39 -2.58 6.89 -4.26
N ARG A 40 -3.85 6.49 -4.35
CA ARG A 40 -4.64 6.10 -3.17
C ARG A 40 -4.10 4.82 -2.56
N SER A 41 -3.77 3.85 -3.40
CA SER A 41 -3.12 2.61 -2.99
C SER A 41 -1.72 2.86 -2.42
N GLN A 42 -0.95 3.78 -3.00
CA GLN A 42 0.37 4.18 -2.47
C GLN A 42 0.27 4.81 -1.07
N ILE A 43 -0.73 5.65 -0.81
CA ILE A 43 -1.00 6.18 0.54
C ILE A 43 -1.38 5.04 1.49
N SER A 44 -2.20 4.08 1.07
CA SER A 44 -2.55 2.93 1.92
C SER A 44 -1.34 2.03 2.22
N ILE A 45 -0.44 1.88 1.26
CA ILE A 45 0.85 1.17 1.40
C ILE A 45 1.72 1.89 2.42
N TYR A 46 1.83 3.21 2.32
CA TYR A 46 2.57 4.07 3.25
C TYR A 46 2.02 3.97 4.68
N ASP A 47 0.70 4.14 4.85
CA ASP A 47 0.01 4.06 6.15
C ASP A 47 0.29 2.74 6.88
N LYS A 48 0.42 1.64 6.13
CA LYS A 48 0.70 0.31 6.70
C LYS A 48 2.18 0.05 6.90
N ASN A 49 3.04 0.56 6.02
CA ASN A 49 4.48 0.45 6.16
C ASN A 49 5.20 1.59 5.43
N PRO A 50 5.71 2.61 6.14
CA PRO A 50 6.44 3.72 5.52
C PRO A 50 7.81 3.31 4.96
N GLU A 51 8.28 2.10 5.26
CA GLU A 51 9.54 1.53 4.75
C GLU A 51 9.31 0.53 3.59
N ALA A 52 8.08 0.44 3.09
CA ALA A 52 7.69 -0.36 1.94
C ALA A 52 8.63 -0.22 0.73
N THR A 53 9.34 -1.31 0.38
CA THR A 53 10.25 -1.35 -0.78
C THR A 53 9.65 -2.02 -2.01
N ALA A 54 8.79 -3.03 -1.83
CA ALA A 54 8.12 -3.69 -2.95
C ALA A 54 6.84 -4.39 -2.49
N CYS A 55 5.70 -3.95 -3.01
CA CYS A 55 4.38 -4.50 -2.72
C CYS A 55 3.86 -5.28 -3.93
N ALA A 56 3.33 -6.49 -3.76
CA ALA A 56 2.68 -7.24 -4.84
C ALA A 56 1.49 -8.08 -4.34
N LYS A 57 0.61 -8.50 -5.26
CA LYS A 57 -0.41 -9.53 -4.97
C LYS A 57 0.29 -10.79 -4.44
N PHE A 58 -0.36 -11.53 -3.53
CA PHE A 58 0.25 -12.66 -2.82
C PHE A 58 0.89 -13.69 -3.77
N ASP A 59 0.17 -14.13 -4.81
CA ASP A 59 0.65 -15.14 -5.75
C ASP A 59 1.77 -14.63 -6.67
N TYR A 60 1.82 -13.31 -6.92
CA TYR A 60 2.83 -12.68 -7.78
C TYR A 60 4.25 -12.98 -7.30
N TRP A 61 4.45 -13.04 -5.98
CA TRP A 61 5.75 -13.37 -5.40
C TRP A 61 6.22 -14.77 -5.76
N ARG A 62 5.31 -15.75 -5.71
CA ARG A 62 5.60 -17.15 -6.01
C ARG A 62 5.81 -17.34 -7.52
N GLU A 63 4.93 -16.76 -8.32
CA GLU A 63 4.89 -16.96 -9.78
C GLU A 63 6.04 -16.25 -10.51
N ARG A 64 6.46 -15.07 -10.04
CA ARG A 64 7.44 -14.24 -10.76
C ARG A 64 8.82 -14.25 -10.15
N PHE A 65 8.93 -14.49 -8.84
CA PHE A 65 10.20 -14.40 -8.12
C PHE A 65 10.55 -15.67 -7.33
N HIS A 66 9.70 -16.70 -7.35
CA HIS A 66 9.86 -17.91 -6.55
C HIS A 66 10.02 -17.63 -5.05
N ARG A 67 9.41 -16.54 -4.56
CA ARG A 67 9.40 -16.14 -3.15
C ARG A 67 8.04 -16.39 -2.54
N THR A 68 8.01 -16.68 -1.23
CA THR A 68 6.75 -16.89 -0.50
C THR A 68 6.61 -15.85 0.60
N VAL A 69 5.42 -15.28 0.73
CA VAL A 69 5.08 -14.37 1.81
C VAL A 69 5.10 -15.12 3.13
N MET A 70 5.76 -14.55 4.15
CA MET A 70 5.87 -15.18 5.46
C MET A 70 4.50 -15.39 6.12
N ARG A 71 4.35 -16.51 6.84
CA ARG A 71 3.13 -16.82 7.58
C ARG A 71 2.84 -15.71 8.60
N GLY A 72 1.61 -15.25 8.65
CA GLY A 72 1.15 -14.20 9.57
C GLY A 72 1.22 -12.78 9.00
N GLN A 73 1.79 -12.58 7.80
CA GLN A 73 1.67 -11.31 7.10
C GLN A 73 0.22 -10.99 6.78
N LYS A 74 -0.15 -9.72 6.98
CA LYS A 74 -1.48 -9.20 6.67
C LYS A 74 -1.42 -8.44 5.36
N GLY A 75 -2.42 -8.66 4.51
CA GLY A 75 -2.59 -7.90 3.29
C GLY A 75 -2.87 -6.42 3.57
N ILE A 76 -2.55 -5.58 2.59
CA ILE A 76 -2.81 -4.15 2.58
C ILE A 76 -3.92 -3.88 1.58
N PRO A 77 -4.99 -3.19 2.00
CA PRO A 77 -6.14 -2.96 1.14
C PRO A 77 -5.78 -1.97 0.03
N ILE A 78 -6.12 -2.31 -1.21
CA ILE A 78 -6.05 -1.42 -2.37
C ILE A 78 -7.40 -1.38 -3.07
N LEU A 79 -7.68 -0.29 -3.80
CA LEU A 79 -8.90 -0.13 -4.60
C LEU A 79 -8.55 -0.27 -6.09
N GLU A 80 -9.22 -1.17 -6.81
CA GLU A 80 -9.17 -1.20 -8.28
C GLU A 80 -10.38 -0.42 -8.87
N ASP A 81 -10.13 0.40 -9.90
CA ASP A 81 -11.13 1.26 -10.55
C ASP A 81 -12.12 0.50 -11.46
N SER A 82 -11.79 -0.72 -11.91
CA SER A 82 -12.57 -1.48 -12.91
C SER A 82 -13.82 -2.19 -12.35
N GLY A 83 -14.17 -1.89 -11.10
CA GLY A 83 -15.21 -2.53 -10.32
C GLY A 83 -14.68 -2.67 -8.91
N ILE A 84 -15.45 -2.20 -7.93
CA ILE A 84 -15.02 -2.08 -6.53
C ILE A 84 -14.65 -3.46 -5.97
N LYS A 85 -13.44 -3.93 -6.25
CA LYS A 85 -12.83 -5.13 -5.72
C LYS A 85 -11.78 -4.69 -4.74
N LYS A 86 -11.94 -5.17 -3.51
CA LYS A 86 -10.91 -5.07 -2.49
C LYS A 86 -9.90 -6.14 -2.80
N GLU A 87 -8.74 -5.70 -3.24
CA GLU A 87 -7.60 -6.58 -3.32
C GLU A 87 -6.63 -6.31 -2.19
N TRP A 88 -5.80 -7.32 -1.93
CA TRP A 88 -4.81 -7.27 -0.89
C TRP A 88 -3.44 -7.43 -1.53
N THR A 89 -2.61 -6.40 -1.34
CA THR A 89 -1.20 -6.50 -1.66
C THR A 89 -0.41 -6.90 -0.42
N THR A 90 0.74 -7.51 -0.61
CA THR A 90 1.63 -7.98 0.45
C THR A 90 3.04 -7.50 0.15
N PHE A 91 3.76 -7.08 1.18
CA PHE A 91 5.20 -6.91 1.08
C PHE A 91 5.89 -8.24 1.35
N LEU A 92 7.01 -8.45 0.69
CA LEU A 92 8.02 -9.38 1.16
C LEU A 92 9.06 -8.55 1.92
N MET A 93 9.22 -8.80 3.22
CA MET A 93 10.40 -8.31 3.95
C MET A 93 11.65 -8.95 3.36
#